data_AF-I7B0U8-F1
#
_entry.id   AF-I7B0U8-F1
#
_cell.length_a   1.000
_cell.length_b   1.000
_cell.length_c   1.000
_cell.angle_alpha   90.00
_cell.angle_beta   90.00
_cell.angle_gamma   90.00
#
_symmetry.space_group_name_H-M   'P 1'
#
loop_
_entity.id
_entity.type
_entity.pdbx_description
1 polymer ?
#
loop_
_entity_poly.entity_id
_entity_poly.type
_entity_poly.pdbx_seq_one_letter_code
_entity_poly.pdbx_strand_id
1 'polypeptide(L)'
;MPDVPFCEIRMIRTASSGLRPYLLVQGVPVILANLWAEDLLHRSRLNTVENYLRDIAIAYEWALSRGSPLEAKLERLAVFSSAELTSLAERLCSTKRGAGASQSTCTRRLEAVKSFIDFSFEHYVELNRLGLLEQSQAEKNKAKNLRNLQKKITKIAYQSEPPLPATPLDSGGQALFKGVLSPDDFRNPFQSKQIQARNYCLFLVMLETLARRGEVVLIELDDVDLGPSPTIRIKRPSDINRERRLDGASLKTRGRIVPITASVAAVLNEYISDHRPKLIKPKRPCTALFVSSRDGRRLSARTVNTILRTVAASLGLPNFSTRIHPHGLRATGANIARKKFEKKWRQQH
;
A
#
# COMPACT_ATOMS: atom_id res chain seq x y z
N MET A 1 20.05 -3.01 -29.05
CA MET A 1 19.80 -1.95 -28.06
C MET A 1 20.87 -2.10 -27.00
N PRO A 2 21.66 -1.08 -26.65
CA PRO A 2 22.60 -1.25 -25.54
C PRO A 2 21.81 -1.57 -24.28
N ASP A 3 22.27 -2.58 -23.53
CA ASP A 3 21.66 -2.99 -22.26
C ASP A 3 21.65 -1.80 -21.30
N VAL A 4 20.50 -1.14 -21.18
CA VAL A 4 20.32 -0.06 -20.20
C VAL A 4 20.57 -0.67 -18.82
N PRO A 5 21.51 -0.13 -18.02
CA PRO A 5 21.84 -0.69 -16.72
C PRO A 5 20.58 -0.84 -15.87
N PHE A 6 20.29 -2.07 -15.46
CA PHE A 6 19.08 -2.38 -14.72
C PHE A 6 19.21 -1.88 -13.28
N CYS A 7 18.24 -1.08 -12.84
CA CYS A 7 18.09 -0.70 -11.44
C CYS A 7 17.26 -1.74 -10.70
N GLU A 8 17.75 -2.22 -9.56
CA GLU A 8 17.03 -3.14 -8.69
C GLU A 8 16.92 -2.61 -7.26
N ILE A 9 15.81 -2.93 -6.60
CA ILE A 9 15.64 -2.67 -5.16
C ILE A 9 15.73 -3.99 -4.42
N ARG A 10 16.67 -4.11 -3.49
CA ARG A 10 16.81 -5.29 -2.62
C ARG A 10 16.52 -4.94 -1.17
N MET A 11 15.74 -5.80 -0.51
CA MET A 11 15.50 -5.71 0.93
C MET A 11 16.57 -6.50 1.67
N ILE A 12 17.42 -5.81 2.43
CA ILE A 12 18.52 -6.43 3.20
C ILE A 12 18.22 -6.25 4.68
N ARG A 13 18.42 -7.30 5.47
CA ARG A 13 18.31 -7.24 6.93
C ARG A 13 19.70 -6.99 7.50
N THR A 14 19.90 -5.83 8.13
CA THR A 14 21.13 -5.52 8.85
C THR A 14 20.99 -5.88 10.32
N ALA A 15 22.09 -6.27 10.95
CA ALA A 15 22.10 -6.67 12.37
C ALA A 15 21.75 -5.50 13.31
N SER A 16 22.17 -4.28 12.94
CA SER A 16 22.02 -3.06 13.74
C SER A 16 20.71 -2.31 13.50
N SER A 17 20.15 -2.40 12.29
CA SER A 17 19.11 -1.46 11.84
C SER A 17 17.83 -2.18 11.38
N GLY A 18 17.82 -3.51 11.30
CA GLY A 18 16.66 -4.26 10.85
C GLY A 18 16.55 -4.27 9.33
N LEU A 19 15.33 -4.31 8.80
CA LEU A 19 15.10 -4.43 7.36
C LEU A 19 15.25 -3.08 6.65
N ARG A 20 16.04 -3.03 5.56
CA ARG A 20 16.36 -1.82 4.79
C ARG A 20 16.25 -2.04 3.28
N PRO A 21 15.70 -1.09 2.51
CA PRO A 21 15.69 -1.14 1.05
C PRO A 21 16.96 -0.48 0.49
N TYR A 22 17.63 -1.16 -0.45
CA TYR A 22 18.79 -0.60 -1.16
C TYR A 22 18.51 -0.54 -2.66
N LEU A 23 18.80 0.61 -3.28
CA LEU A 23 18.88 0.78 -4.73
C LEU A 23 20.26 0.35 -5.21
N LEU A 24 20.26 -0.58 -6.17
CA LEU A 24 21.45 -1.08 -6.83
C LEU A 24 21.37 -0.80 -8.34
N VAL A 25 22.48 -0.44 -8.95
CA VAL A 25 22.67 -0.38 -10.41
C VAL A 25 23.67 -1.47 -10.77
N GLN A 26 23.24 -2.45 -11.57
CA GLN A 26 24.09 -3.60 -11.93
C GLN A 26 24.69 -4.33 -10.71
N GLY A 27 23.91 -4.45 -9.63
CA GLY A 27 24.32 -5.10 -8.38
C GLY A 27 25.18 -4.22 -7.44
N VAL A 28 25.58 -3.02 -7.88
CA VAL A 28 26.36 -2.09 -7.06
C VAL A 28 25.44 -1.09 -6.35
N PRO A 29 25.56 -0.89 -5.03
CA PRO A 29 24.76 0.10 -4.30
C PRO A 29 25.00 1.52 -4.79
N VAL A 30 23.91 2.21 -5.08
CA VAL A 30 23.93 3.64 -5.41
C VAL A 30 24.08 4.45 -4.12
N ILE A 31 25.26 5.01 -3.89
CA ILE A 31 25.63 5.63 -2.59
C ILE A 31 24.64 6.73 -2.21
N LEU A 32 24.47 7.74 -3.06
CA LEU A 32 23.67 8.93 -2.73
C LEU A 32 22.19 8.58 -2.48
N ALA A 33 21.60 7.73 -3.32
CA ALA A 33 20.22 7.27 -3.15
C ALA A 33 20.02 6.44 -1.87
N ASN A 34 21.01 5.64 -1.47
CA ASN A 34 20.92 4.82 -0.27
C ASN A 34 21.16 5.65 1.01
N LEU A 35 22.03 6.67 0.97
CA LEU A 35 22.15 7.65 2.06
C LEU A 35 20.84 8.40 2.27
N TRP A 36 20.22 8.87 1.18
CA TRP A 36 18.90 9.50 1.23
C TRP A 36 17.83 8.57 1.80
N ALA A 37 17.84 7.28 1.42
CA ALA A 37 16.88 6.32 1.94
C ALA A 37 17.03 6.10 3.45
N GLU A 38 18.26 6.03 3.97
CA GLU A 38 18.50 5.94 5.41
C GLU A 38 18.04 7.21 6.14
N ASP A 39 18.34 8.40 5.62
CA ASP A 39 17.82 9.67 6.17
C ASP A 39 16.28 9.68 6.18
N LEU A 40 15.65 9.29 5.06
CA LEU A 40 14.20 9.26 4.93
C LEU A 40 13.54 8.27 5.91
N LEU A 41 14.19 7.18 6.27
CA LEU A 41 13.68 6.20 7.25
C LEU A 41 13.53 6.75 8.66
N HIS A 42 14.26 7.80 9.03
CA HIS A 42 14.09 8.46 10.33
C HIS A 42 12.73 9.14 10.46
N ARG A 43 12.15 9.59 9.33
CA ARG A 43 10.87 10.33 9.28
C ARG A 43 9.74 9.57 8.59
N SER A 44 10.05 8.49 7.86
CA SER A 44 9.09 7.77 7.02
C SER A 44 9.04 6.29 7.31
N ARG A 45 7.92 5.67 6.91
CA ARG A 45 7.74 4.22 7.03
C ARG A 45 8.54 3.49 5.96
N LEU A 46 9.00 2.27 6.26
CA LEU A 46 9.75 1.41 5.34
C LEU A 46 9.09 1.30 3.94
N ASN A 47 7.79 1.03 3.88
CA ASN A 47 7.07 0.96 2.59
C ASN A 47 7.07 2.29 1.82
N THR A 48 7.04 3.43 2.52
CA THR A 48 7.12 4.74 1.86
C THR A 48 8.50 4.89 1.25
N VAL A 49 9.56 4.60 2.01
CA VAL A 49 10.96 4.67 1.55
C VAL A 49 11.21 3.73 0.38
N GLU A 50 10.74 2.48 0.46
CA GLU A 50 10.86 1.53 -0.66
C GLU A 50 10.16 2.05 -1.92
N ASN A 51 8.95 2.60 -1.80
CA ASN A 51 8.22 3.16 -2.94
C ASN A 51 8.92 4.40 -3.52
N TYR A 52 9.53 5.22 -2.67
CA TYR A 52 10.29 6.41 -3.08
C TYR A 52 11.58 6.02 -3.78
N LEU A 53 12.33 5.03 -3.27
CA LEU A 53 13.48 4.45 -3.96
C LEU A 53 13.11 3.85 -5.33
N ARG A 54 11.97 3.15 -5.42
CA ARG A 54 11.46 2.65 -6.71
C ARG A 54 11.13 3.78 -7.70
N ASP A 55 10.70 4.93 -7.21
CA ASP A 55 10.46 6.10 -8.06
C ASP A 55 11.77 6.75 -8.49
N ILE A 56 12.75 6.85 -7.59
CA ILE A 56 14.09 7.38 -7.91
C ILE A 56 14.83 6.46 -8.89
N ALA A 57 14.67 5.15 -8.78
CA ALA A 57 15.19 4.19 -9.75
C ALA A 57 14.80 4.54 -11.20
N ILE A 58 13.60 5.10 -11.43
CA ILE A 58 13.14 5.54 -12.75
C ILE A 58 14.00 6.71 -13.28
N ALA A 59 14.37 7.66 -12.40
CA ALA A 59 15.24 8.78 -12.75
C ALA A 59 16.68 8.30 -13.03
N TYR A 60 17.15 7.30 -12.28
CA TYR A 60 18.44 6.65 -12.52
C TYR A 60 18.50 5.93 -13.87
N GLU A 61 17.52 5.07 -14.16
CA GLU A 61 17.40 4.38 -15.45
C GLU A 61 17.37 5.39 -16.62
N TRP A 62 16.63 6.49 -16.45
CA TRP A 62 16.58 7.58 -17.43
C TRP A 62 17.96 8.21 -17.66
N ALA A 63 18.66 8.56 -16.59
CA ALA A 63 19.97 9.20 -16.65
C ALA A 63 21.02 8.29 -17.33
N LEU A 64 21.03 7.01 -16.93
CA LEU A 64 21.91 5.98 -17.47
C LEU A 64 21.65 5.72 -18.96
N SER A 65 20.38 5.68 -19.40
CA SER A 65 20.04 5.54 -20.83
C SER A 65 20.54 6.68 -21.72
N ARG A 66 20.91 7.82 -21.13
CA ARG A 66 21.42 9.01 -21.82
C ARG A 66 22.94 9.18 -21.66
N GLY A 67 23.62 8.20 -21.06
CA GLY A 67 25.07 8.26 -20.82
C GLY A 67 25.49 9.36 -19.84
N SER A 68 24.56 9.87 -19.01
CA SER A 68 24.85 10.95 -18.07
C SER A 68 24.37 10.55 -16.67
N PRO A 69 25.28 10.16 -15.76
CA PRO A 69 24.93 9.79 -14.40
C PRO A 69 24.18 10.92 -13.68
N LEU A 70 23.13 10.56 -12.94
CA LEU A 70 22.28 11.54 -12.27
C LEU A 70 23.05 12.31 -11.19
N GLU A 71 23.89 11.63 -10.43
CA GLU A 71 24.71 12.20 -9.36
C GLU A 71 25.69 13.23 -9.89
N ALA A 72 26.39 12.94 -10.99
CA ALA A 72 27.33 13.89 -11.58
C ALA A 72 26.66 15.23 -11.94
N LYS A 73 25.37 15.21 -12.28
CA LYS A 73 24.60 16.44 -12.50
C LYS A 73 24.20 17.15 -11.21
N LEU A 74 23.81 16.39 -10.19
CA LEU A 74 23.42 16.94 -8.89
C LEU A 74 24.63 17.56 -8.18
N GLU A 75 25.78 16.88 -8.21
CA GLU A 75 27.06 17.36 -7.68
C GLU A 75 27.51 18.65 -8.35
N ARG A 76 27.37 18.77 -9.68
CA ARG A 76 27.75 20.00 -10.39
C ARG A 76 26.80 21.17 -10.16
N LEU A 77 25.77 21.01 -9.33
CA LEU A 77 24.73 22.01 -9.08
C LEU A 77 24.12 22.56 -10.38
N ALA A 78 24.06 21.71 -11.40
CA ALA A 78 23.77 22.11 -12.76
C ALA A 78 22.28 22.43 -12.96
N VAL A 79 22.01 23.39 -13.85
CA VAL A 79 20.65 23.61 -14.35
C VAL A 79 20.36 22.57 -15.42
N PHE A 80 19.31 21.78 -15.23
CA PHE A 80 18.87 20.82 -16.23
C PHE A 80 18.28 21.57 -17.42
N SER A 81 18.59 21.11 -18.63
CA SER A 81 18.01 21.73 -19.82
C SER A 81 16.49 21.49 -19.88
N SER A 82 15.76 22.36 -20.59
CA SER A 82 14.31 22.17 -20.75
C SER A 82 13.97 20.83 -21.40
N ALA A 83 14.79 20.36 -22.36
CA ALA A 83 14.64 19.08 -23.03
C ALA A 83 14.86 17.90 -22.08
N GLU A 84 15.86 18.00 -21.20
CA GLU A 84 16.12 16.98 -20.17
C GLU A 84 14.96 16.87 -19.19
N LEU A 85 14.46 18.00 -18.69
CA LEU A 85 13.33 18.02 -17.78
C LEU A 85 12.03 17.53 -18.45
N THR A 86 11.85 17.76 -19.77
CA THR A 86 10.72 17.17 -20.52
C THR A 86 10.85 15.65 -20.56
N SER A 87 12.00 15.15 -20.99
CA SER A 87 12.24 13.70 -21.11
C SER A 87 12.15 12.98 -19.77
N LEU A 88 12.66 13.58 -18.69
CA LEU A 88 12.53 13.04 -17.34
C LEU A 88 11.07 13.03 -16.88
N ALA A 89 10.32 14.12 -17.13
CA ALA A 89 8.91 14.19 -16.77
C ALA A 89 8.08 13.13 -17.51
N GLU A 90 8.33 12.91 -18.81
CA GLU A 90 7.69 11.83 -19.59
C GLU A 90 7.97 10.47 -18.95
N ARG A 91 9.24 10.15 -18.66
CA ARG A 91 9.61 8.87 -18.05
C ARG A 91 8.99 8.69 -16.65
N LEU A 92 8.97 9.73 -15.82
CA LEU A 92 8.31 9.71 -14.50
C LEU A 92 6.79 9.62 -14.60
N CYS A 93 6.19 10.04 -15.71
CA CYS A 93 4.76 9.92 -15.96
C CYS A 93 4.38 8.67 -16.76
N SER A 94 5.33 7.78 -17.06
CA SER A 94 5.07 6.51 -17.76
C SER A 94 5.13 5.30 -16.82
N THR A 95 4.36 4.28 -17.14
CA THR A 95 4.45 2.95 -16.53
C THR A 95 5.60 2.16 -17.17
N LYS A 96 5.98 1.02 -16.58
CA LYS A 96 6.98 0.10 -17.17
C LYS A 96 6.59 -0.40 -18.57
N ARG A 97 5.30 -0.35 -18.92
CA ARG A 97 4.77 -0.76 -20.23
C ARG A 97 4.65 0.40 -21.22
N GLY A 98 5.14 1.60 -20.87
CA GLY A 98 5.06 2.80 -21.72
C GLY A 98 3.75 3.57 -21.66
N ALA A 99 2.67 2.98 -21.14
CA ALA A 99 1.40 3.68 -20.93
C ALA A 99 1.52 4.81 -19.88
N GLY A 100 0.66 5.83 -19.96
CA GLY A 100 0.59 6.92 -18.97
C GLY A 100 0.28 6.41 -17.56
N ALA A 101 0.97 6.96 -16.57
CA ALA A 101 0.74 6.69 -15.15
C ALA A 101 -0.41 7.53 -14.61
N SER A 102 -1.07 7.05 -13.54
CA SER A 102 -2.15 7.82 -12.91
C SER A 102 -1.63 9.15 -12.33
N GLN A 103 -2.51 10.15 -12.24
CA GLN A 103 -2.19 11.45 -11.61
C GLN A 103 -1.56 11.28 -10.22
N SER A 104 -2.14 10.43 -9.38
CA SER A 104 -1.62 10.10 -8.04
C SER A 104 -0.22 9.48 -8.06
N THR A 105 0.10 8.69 -9.10
CA THR A 105 1.42 8.09 -9.28
C THR A 105 2.43 9.17 -9.67
N CYS A 106 2.07 10.06 -10.59
CA CYS A 106 2.91 11.18 -11.02
C CYS A 106 3.20 12.15 -9.86
N THR A 107 2.19 12.50 -9.06
CA THR A 107 2.36 13.35 -7.86
C THR A 107 3.34 12.72 -6.86
N ARG A 108 3.17 11.44 -6.55
CA ARG A 108 4.06 10.71 -5.63
C ARG A 108 5.50 10.65 -6.15
N ARG A 109 5.68 10.38 -7.45
CA ARG A 109 7.00 10.34 -8.10
C ARG A 109 7.68 11.72 -8.07
N LEU A 110 6.92 12.80 -8.32
CA LEU A 110 7.42 14.16 -8.18
C LEU A 110 7.85 14.45 -6.74
N GLU A 111 7.08 14.01 -5.74
CA GLU A 111 7.42 14.20 -4.32
C GLU A 111 8.70 13.44 -3.94
N ALA A 112 8.85 12.20 -4.41
CA ALA A 112 10.08 11.42 -4.23
C ALA A 112 11.30 12.13 -4.86
N VAL A 113 11.16 12.59 -6.11
CA VAL A 113 12.24 13.31 -6.83
C VAL A 113 12.60 14.63 -6.16
N LYS A 114 11.61 15.40 -5.69
CA LYS A 114 11.85 16.62 -4.90
C LYS A 114 12.66 16.30 -3.65
N SER A 115 12.18 15.36 -2.84
CA SER A 115 12.85 14.98 -1.60
C SER A 115 14.27 14.47 -1.83
N PHE A 116 14.52 13.72 -2.91
CA PHE A 116 15.85 13.24 -3.27
C PHE A 116 16.77 14.37 -3.71
N ILE A 117 16.28 15.29 -4.56
CA ILE A 117 17.05 16.45 -5.02
C ILE A 117 17.38 17.36 -3.83
N ASP A 118 16.43 17.64 -2.94
CA ASP A 118 16.66 18.46 -1.75
C ASP A 118 17.78 17.87 -0.88
N PHE A 119 17.68 16.57 -0.54
CA PHE A 119 18.73 15.86 0.19
C PHE A 119 20.08 15.88 -0.55
N SER A 120 20.08 15.63 -1.86
CA SER A 120 21.31 15.57 -2.65
C SER A 120 22.04 16.91 -2.69
N PHE A 121 21.30 18.01 -2.80
CA PHE A 121 21.86 19.36 -2.79
C PHE A 121 22.40 19.74 -1.40
N GLU A 122 21.65 19.46 -0.33
CA GLU A 122 22.10 19.70 1.05
C GLU A 122 23.38 18.90 1.34
N HIS A 123 23.37 17.60 1.01
CA HIS A 123 24.53 16.73 1.19
C HIS A 123 25.77 17.22 0.42
N TYR A 124 25.58 17.70 -0.81
CA TYR A 124 26.69 18.25 -1.60
C TYR A 124 27.26 19.55 -1.00
N VAL A 125 26.39 20.46 -0.54
CA VAL A 125 26.79 21.70 0.13
C VAL A 125 27.62 21.41 1.38
N GLU A 126 27.17 20.44 2.20
CA GLU A 126 27.85 20.02 3.42
C GLU A 126 29.23 19.40 3.16
N LEU A 127 29.31 18.47 2.20
CA LEU A 127 30.56 17.78 1.87
C LEU A 127 31.64 18.73 1.34
N ASN A 128 31.26 19.68 0.49
CA ASN A 128 32.23 20.59 -0.15
C ASN A 128 32.45 21.89 0.63
N ARG A 129 31.68 22.13 1.70
CA ARG A 129 31.76 23.36 2.53
C ARG A 129 31.73 24.63 1.68
N LEU A 130 30.78 24.69 0.74
CA LEU A 130 30.67 25.78 -0.23
C LEU A 130 30.52 27.14 0.46
N GLY A 131 31.04 28.19 -0.18
CA GLY A 131 30.84 29.57 0.29
C GLY A 131 29.40 30.05 0.14
N LEU A 132 29.01 31.10 0.87
CA LEU A 132 27.62 31.62 0.86
C LEU A 132 27.08 31.98 -0.54
N LEU A 133 27.94 32.51 -1.42
CA LEU A 133 27.55 32.85 -2.79
C LEU A 133 27.27 31.60 -3.64
N GLU A 134 28.10 30.57 -3.51
CA GLU A 134 27.94 29.29 -4.21
C GLU A 134 26.69 28.57 -3.72
N GLN A 135 26.45 28.57 -2.40
CA GLN A 135 25.22 28.05 -1.81
C GLN A 135 23.98 28.78 -2.34
N SER A 136 24.00 30.11 -2.41
CA SER A 136 22.90 30.91 -2.96
C SER A 136 22.62 30.57 -4.43
N GLN A 137 23.66 30.36 -5.23
CA GLN A 137 23.51 29.97 -6.63
C GLN A 137 23.00 28.52 -6.77
N ALA A 138 23.48 27.61 -5.94
CA ALA A 138 23.03 26.22 -5.86
C ALA A 138 21.51 26.15 -5.59
N GLU A 139 21.04 26.90 -4.58
CA GLU A 139 19.64 26.98 -4.20
C GLU A 139 18.77 27.54 -5.34
N LYS A 140 19.24 28.58 -6.03
CA LYS A 140 18.53 29.13 -7.21
C LYS A 140 18.42 28.09 -8.33
N ASN A 141 19.49 27.35 -8.62
CA ASN A 141 19.51 26.30 -9.63
C ASN A 141 18.55 25.15 -9.26
N LYS A 142 18.61 24.69 -7.99
CA LYS A 142 17.70 23.70 -7.42
C LYS A 142 16.24 24.11 -7.58
N ALA A 143 15.88 25.31 -7.10
CA ALA A 143 14.52 25.83 -7.16
C ALA A 143 14.00 25.94 -8.60
N LYS A 144 14.86 26.40 -9.54
CA LYS A 144 14.53 26.47 -10.97
C LYS A 144 14.26 25.09 -11.56
N ASN A 145 15.12 24.10 -11.28
CA ASN A 145 14.95 22.72 -11.75
C ASN A 145 13.64 22.11 -11.23
N LEU A 146 13.39 22.19 -9.91
CA LEU A 146 12.19 21.62 -9.29
C LEU A 146 10.90 22.28 -9.79
N ARG A 147 10.89 23.62 -9.93
CA ARG A 147 9.73 24.35 -10.47
C ARG A 147 9.42 23.94 -11.90
N ASN A 148 10.44 23.82 -12.74
CA ASN A 148 10.26 23.45 -14.15
C ASN A 148 9.85 21.98 -14.32
N LEU A 149 10.44 21.07 -13.54
CA LEU A 149 10.05 19.67 -13.52
C LEU A 149 8.60 19.50 -13.06
N GLN A 150 8.21 20.19 -11.97
CA GLN A 150 6.83 20.17 -11.48
C GLN A 150 5.85 20.62 -12.56
N LYS A 151 6.09 21.75 -13.24
CA LYS A 151 5.22 22.23 -14.33
C LYS A 151 5.02 21.16 -15.42
N LYS A 152 6.10 20.48 -15.83
CA LYS A 152 6.05 19.45 -16.88
C LYS A 152 5.31 18.21 -16.42
N ILE A 153 5.61 17.70 -15.22
CA ILE A 153 4.91 16.54 -14.65
C ILE A 153 3.42 16.83 -14.48
N THR A 154 3.07 17.98 -13.92
CA THR A 154 1.68 18.40 -13.74
C THR A 154 0.94 18.43 -15.07
N LYS A 155 1.54 19.02 -16.12
CA LYS A 155 0.94 19.04 -17.47
C LYS A 155 0.66 17.63 -18.02
N ILE A 156 1.62 16.70 -17.91
CA ILE A 156 1.45 15.32 -18.39
C ILE A 156 0.44 14.55 -17.53
N ALA A 157 0.48 14.74 -16.20
CA ALA A 157 -0.43 14.08 -15.29
C ALA A 157 -1.90 14.46 -15.57
N TYR A 158 -2.19 15.73 -15.87
CA TYR A 158 -3.55 16.16 -16.21
C TYR A 158 -4.10 15.55 -17.50
N GLN A 159 -3.24 15.09 -18.41
CA GLN A 159 -3.66 14.37 -19.62
C GLN A 159 -3.99 12.91 -19.33
N SER A 160 -3.57 12.38 -18.18
CA SER A 160 -3.84 11.01 -17.79
C SER A 160 -5.25 10.90 -17.21
N GLU A 161 -5.96 9.83 -17.55
CA GLU A 161 -7.28 9.56 -16.98
C GLU A 161 -7.22 9.56 -15.45
N PRO A 162 -8.16 10.26 -14.79
CA PRO A 162 -8.22 10.23 -13.33
C PRO A 162 -8.45 8.78 -12.87
N PRO A 163 -7.82 8.36 -11.76
CA PRO A 163 -8.08 7.03 -11.22
C PRO A 163 -9.57 6.90 -10.90
N LEU A 164 -10.21 5.86 -11.44
CA LEU A 164 -11.59 5.54 -11.07
C LEU A 164 -11.66 5.34 -9.54
N PRO A 165 -12.53 6.07 -8.82
CA PRO A 165 -12.67 5.89 -7.39
C PRO A 165 -13.16 4.48 -7.08
N ALA A 166 -12.74 3.94 -5.93
CA ALA A 166 -13.27 2.67 -5.45
C ALA A 166 -14.79 2.80 -5.27
N THR A 167 -15.57 2.10 -6.08
CA THR A 167 -17.02 2.16 -6.04
C THR A 167 -17.52 1.30 -4.87
N PRO A 168 -18.33 1.83 -3.94
CA PRO A 168 -19.03 1.01 -2.97
C PRO A 168 -19.92 -0.02 -3.67
N LEU A 169 -20.11 -1.17 -3.06
CA LEU A 169 -21.18 -2.08 -3.43
C LEU A 169 -22.52 -1.41 -3.15
N ASP A 170 -23.43 -1.50 -4.12
CA ASP A 170 -24.84 -1.22 -3.87
C ASP A 170 -25.47 -2.37 -3.05
N SER A 171 -26.73 -2.20 -2.64
CA SER A 171 -27.42 -3.20 -1.82
C SER A 171 -27.52 -4.56 -2.52
N GLY A 172 -27.72 -4.57 -3.84
CA GLY A 172 -27.81 -5.79 -4.65
C GLY A 172 -26.48 -6.53 -4.72
N GLY A 173 -25.40 -5.83 -5.06
CA GLY A 173 -24.06 -6.40 -5.10
C GLY A 173 -23.57 -6.87 -3.72
N GLN A 174 -23.95 -6.18 -2.64
CA GLN A 174 -23.67 -6.67 -1.27
C GLN A 174 -24.38 -8.00 -0.99
N ALA A 175 -25.69 -8.08 -1.27
CA ALA A 175 -26.46 -9.30 -1.05
C ALA A 175 -25.91 -10.46 -1.89
N LEU A 176 -25.53 -10.18 -3.14
CA LEU A 176 -24.91 -11.16 -4.03
C LEU A 176 -23.58 -11.68 -3.49
N PHE A 177 -22.67 -10.77 -3.07
CA PHE A 177 -21.39 -11.16 -2.49
C PHE A 177 -21.57 -11.95 -1.20
N LYS A 178 -22.48 -11.52 -0.32
CA LYS A 178 -22.78 -12.21 0.93
C LYS A 178 -23.34 -13.62 0.65
N GLY A 179 -24.23 -13.75 -0.33
CA GLY A 179 -24.81 -15.04 -0.74
C GLY A 179 -23.75 -16.00 -1.27
N VAL A 180 -22.97 -15.58 -2.28
CA VAL A 180 -21.93 -16.44 -2.88
C VAL A 180 -20.82 -16.82 -1.89
N LEU A 181 -20.50 -15.94 -0.94
CA LEU A 181 -19.51 -16.26 0.10
C LEU A 181 -20.06 -17.14 1.22
N SER A 182 -21.39 -17.32 1.33
CA SER A 182 -21.98 -18.17 2.35
C SER A 182 -21.36 -19.56 2.30
N PRO A 183 -21.02 -20.16 3.45
CA PRO A 183 -20.79 -21.60 3.53
C PRO A 183 -21.97 -22.31 2.88
N ASP A 184 -21.68 -23.33 2.08
CA ASP A 184 -22.68 -24.20 1.42
C ASP A 184 -23.40 -23.65 0.18
N ASP A 185 -23.19 -22.38 -0.22
CA ASP A 185 -23.67 -21.90 -1.53
C ASP A 185 -22.92 -22.63 -2.65
N PHE A 186 -23.66 -23.21 -3.60
CA PHE A 186 -23.08 -23.97 -4.71
C PHE A 186 -22.23 -23.11 -5.66
N ARG A 187 -22.41 -21.77 -5.65
CA ARG A 187 -21.64 -20.81 -6.42
C ARG A 187 -20.36 -20.38 -5.70
N ASN A 188 -20.16 -20.80 -4.45
CA ASN A 188 -18.99 -20.44 -3.67
C ASN A 188 -17.73 -21.03 -4.34
N PRO A 189 -16.78 -20.20 -4.83
CA PRO A 189 -15.67 -20.69 -5.64
C PRO A 189 -14.58 -21.40 -4.82
N PHE A 190 -14.74 -21.52 -3.50
CA PHE A 190 -13.77 -22.12 -2.61
C PHE A 190 -14.22 -23.53 -2.21
N GLN A 191 -13.37 -24.54 -2.42
CA GLN A 191 -13.77 -25.95 -2.24
C GLN A 191 -13.90 -26.41 -0.78
N SER A 192 -12.99 -25.99 0.10
CA SER A 192 -12.97 -26.45 1.50
C SER A 192 -13.96 -25.66 2.36
N LYS A 193 -14.81 -26.37 3.14
CA LYS A 193 -15.74 -25.76 4.09
C LYS A 193 -15.05 -24.82 5.08
N GLN A 194 -13.85 -25.19 5.54
CA GLN A 194 -13.05 -24.35 6.44
C GLN A 194 -12.62 -23.04 5.76
N ILE A 195 -12.25 -23.10 4.49
CA ILE A 195 -11.87 -21.94 3.66
C ILE A 195 -13.09 -21.05 3.38
N GLN A 196 -14.26 -21.65 3.11
CA GLN A 196 -15.53 -20.95 2.92
C GLN A 196 -15.93 -20.19 4.19
N ALA A 197 -16.03 -20.87 5.34
CA ALA A 197 -16.35 -20.26 6.64
C ALA A 197 -15.40 -19.11 6.99
N ARG A 198 -14.08 -19.34 6.85
CA ARG A 198 -13.03 -18.33 7.06
C ARG A 198 -13.22 -17.11 6.16
N ASN A 199 -13.56 -17.30 4.88
CA ASN A 199 -13.78 -16.20 3.93
C ASN A 199 -15.06 -15.42 4.20
N TYR A 200 -16.13 -16.12 4.58
CA TYR A 200 -17.41 -15.52 4.93
C TYR A 200 -17.29 -14.63 6.17
N CYS A 201 -16.70 -15.16 7.25
CA CYS A 201 -16.39 -14.38 8.46
C CYS A 201 -15.50 -13.17 8.15
N LEU A 202 -14.44 -13.35 7.35
CA LEU A 202 -13.56 -12.26 6.94
C LEU A 202 -14.34 -11.12 6.27
N PHE A 203 -15.24 -11.46 5.34
CA PHE A 203 -16.06 -10.49 4.63
C PHE A 203 -17.02 -9.74 5.56
N LEU A 204 -17.74 -10.46 6.44
CA LEU A 204 -18.65 -9.85 7.41
C LEU A 204 -17.93 -8.91 8.38
N VAL A 205 -16.79 -9.35 8.94
CA VAL A 205 -15.97 -8.53 9.83
C VAL A 205 -15.49 -7.27 9.13
N MET A 206 -15.04 -7.35 7.87
CA MET A 206 -14.63 -6.16 7.12
C MET A 206 -15.78 -5.17 6.89
N LEU A 207 -17.00 -5.65 6.66
CA LEU A 207 -18.18 -4.80 6.47
C LEU A 207 -18.62 -4.10 7.76
N GLU A 208 -18.62 -4.80 8.91
CA GLU A 208 -19.11 -4.22 10.16
C GLU A 208 -18.05 -3.38 10.87
N THR A 209 -16.79 -3.84 10.92
CA THR A 209 -15.73 -3.13 11.64
C THR A 209 -15.10 -1.99 10.84
N LEU A 210 -15.42 -1.93 9.55
CA LEU A 210 -14.78 -1.08 8.55
C LEU A 210 -13.27 -1.29 8.49
N ALA A 211 -12.74 -2.41 9.00
CA ALA A 211 -11.30 -2.65 9.07
C ALA A 211 -10.66 -2.62 7.68
N ARG A 212 -9.54 -1.92 7.55
CA ARG A 212 -8.70 -2.03 6.33
C ARG A 212 -8.19 -3.46 6.23
N ARG A 213 -7.86 -3.94 5.01
CA ARG A 213 -7.28 -5.28 4.81
C ARG A 213 -6.08 -5.58 5.70
N GLY A 214 -5.25 -4.57 6.00
CA GLY A 214 -4.11 -4.71 6.89
C GLY A 214 -4.55 -4.83 8.35
N GLU A 215 -5.66 -4.22 8.75
CA GLU A 215 -6.20 -4.28 10.11
C GLU A 215 -6.87 -5.63 10.38
N VAL A 216 -7.72 -6.10 9.45
CA VAL A 216 -8.49 -7.33 9.64
C VAL A 216 -7.60 -8.56 9.81
N VAL A 217 -6.49 -8.64 9.07
CA VAL A 217 -5.55 -9.77 9.21
C VAL A 217 -4.75 -9.72 10.51
N LEU A 218 -4.77 -8.60 11.23
CA LEU A 218 -4.06 -8.41 12.50
C LEU A 218 -4.91 -8.71 13.73
N ILE A 219 -6.21 -8.88 13.56
CA ILE A 219 -7.10 -9.28 14.66
C ILE A 219 -6.63 -10.64 15.21
N GLU A 220 -6.53 -10.72 16.52
CA GLU A 220 -6.21 -11.93 17.28
C GLU A 220 -7.46 -12.48 17.95
N LEU A 221 -7.39 -13.71 18.47
CA LEU A 221 -8.52 -14.30 19.21
C LEU A 221 -8.93 -13.42 20.39
N ASP A 222 -7.96 -12.93 21.17
CA ASP A 222 -8.18 -12.08 22.36
C ASP A 222 -8.73 -10.68 22.02
N ASP A 223 -8.81 -10.32 20.74
CA ASP A 223 -9.46 -9.09 20.29
C ASP A 223 -10.96 -9.24 20.08
N VAL A 224 -11.49 -10.45 20.13
CA VAL A 224 -12.87 -10.77 19.80
C VAL A 224 -13.63 -11.11 21.08
N ASP A 225 -14.62 -10.28 21.41
CA ASP A 225 -15.59 -10.54 22.45
C ASP A 225 -16.92 -10.92 21.79
N LEU A 226 -17.35 -12.17 21.97
CA LEU A 226 -18.60 -12.71 21.42
C LEU A 226 -19.71 -12.81 22.47
N GLY A 227 -19.58 -12.09 23.59
CA GLY A 227 -20.60 -12.03 24.64
C GLY A 227 -21.88 -11.29 24.23
N PRO A 228 -22.74 -10.92 25.20
CA PRO A 228 -24.05 -10.29 24.93
C PRO A 228 -23.98 -8.99 24.12
N SER A 229 -22.88 -8.24 24.29
CA SER A 229 -22.58 -7.02 23.53
C SER A 229 -21.30 -7.26 22.73
N PRO A 230 -21.38 -7.98 21.59
CA PRO A 230 -20.19 -8.49 20.94
C PRO A 230 -19.38 -7.37 20.28
N THR A 231 -18.06 -7.42 20.44
CA THR A 231 -17.14 -6.41 19.93
C THR A 231 -15.86 -7.01 19.33
N ILE A 232 -15.24 -6.25 18.43
CA ILE A 232 -13.91 -6.55 17.89
C ILE A 232 -12.98 -5.37 18.14
N ARG A 233 -11.84 -5.64 18.76
CA ARG A 233 -10.76 -4.70 19.00
C ARG A 233 -9.83 -4.63 17.79
N ILE A 234 -9.75 -3.45 17.17
CA ILE A 234 -8.76 -3.14 16.15
C ILE A 234 -7.55 -2.49 16.84
N LYS A 235 -6.51 -3.28 17.10
CA LYS A 235 -5.30 -2.82 17.79
C LYS A 235 -4.58 -1.69 17.04
N ARG A 236 -3.96 -0.79 17.80
CA ARG A 236 -2.94 0.12 17.29
C ARG A 236 -1.67 -0.70 16.99
N PRO A 237 -0.90 -0.39 15.94
CA PRO A 237 0.35 -1.10 15.70
C PRO A 237 1.34 -0.81 16.84
N SER A 238 1.91 -1.85 17.46
CA SER A 238 3.02 -1.72 18.41
C SER A 238 4.34 -1.45 17.67
N ASP A 239 5.31 -0.85 18.37
CA ASP A 239 6.60 -0.46 17.78
C ASP A 239 7.40 -1.69 17.29
N ILE A 240 7.40 -2.77 18.06
CA ILE A 240 8.02 -4.08 17.68
C ILE A 240 7.38 -4.68 16.41
N ASN A 241 6.07 -4.47 16.19
CA ASN A 241 5.38 -4.95 14.99
C ASN A 241 5.68 -4.10 13.74
N ARG A 242 6.20 -2.86 13.91
CA ARG A 242 6.65 -2.02 12.78
C ARG A 242 7.96 -2.53 12.18
N GLU A 243 8.88 -3.00 13.02
CA GLU A 243 10.25 -3.34 12.62
C GLU A 243 10.39 -4.74 11.99
N ARG A 244 9.52 -5.69 12.33
CA ARG A 244 9.64 -7.10 11.90
C ARG A 244 9.03 -7.44 10.54
N ARG A 245 8.21 -6.58 9.92
CA ARG A 245 7.43 -6.95 8.73
C ARG A 245 8.13 -6.65 7.41
N LEU A 246 8.25 -7.68 6.56
CA LEU A 246 8.72 -7.59 5.17
C LEU A 246 7.73 -6.88 4.23
N ASP A 247 6.45 -6.79 4.58
CA ASP A 247 5.41 -6.16 3.73
C ASP A 247 5.09 -4.70 4.12
N GLY A 248 5.79 -4.17 5.15
CA GLY A 248 5.73 -2.81 5.70
C GLY A 248 4.32 -2.22 5.91
N ALA A 249 3.29 -3.07 6.02
CA ALA A 249 1.91 -2.65 6.18
C ALA A 249 1.65 -2.20 7.62
N SER A 250 2.08 -0.99 7.97
CA SER A 250 1.69 -0.34 9.23
C SER A 250 0.25 0.17 9.10
N LEU A 251 -0.59 -0.21 10.07
CA LEU A 251 -1.93 0.32 10.21
C LEU A 251 -1.88 1.86 10.31
N LYS A 252 -2.81 2.54 9.63
CA LYS A 252 -2.88 4.02 9.58
C LYS A 252 -3.87 4.59 10.61
N THR A 253 -4.43 3.77 11.50
CA THR A 253 -5.58 4.17 12.35
C THR A 253 -5.24 4.09 13.83
N ARG A 254 -5.76 5.03 14.62
CA ARG A 254 -5.83 4.91 16.09
C ARG A 254 -6.61 3.63 16.43
N GLY A 255 -6.20 2.92 17.48
CA GLY A 255 -6.90 1.71 17.92
C GLY A 255 -8.35 2.03 18.28
N ARG A 256 -9.25 1.06 18.08
CA ARG A 256 -10.69 1.22 18.38
C ARG A 256 -11.32 -0.12 18.76
N ILE A 257 -12.38 -0.09 19.55
CA ILE A 257 -13.28 -1.22 19.78
C ILE A 257 -14.52 -0.96 18.94
N VAL A 258 -14.94 -1.94 18.14
CA VAL A 258 -16.08 -1.81 17.23
C VAL A 258 -17.14 -2.84 17.60
N PRO A 259 -18.38 -2.43 17.91
CA PRO A 259 -19.46 -3.37 18.12
C PRO A 259 -19.80 -4.10 16.81
N ILE A 260 -20.12 -5.38 16.92
CA ILE A 260 -20.63 -6.21 15.82
C ILE A 260 -22.05 -6.67 16.13
N THR A 261 -22.75 -7.18 15.13
CA THR A 261 -24.09 -7.73 15.33
C THR A 261 -24.04 -9.14 15.92
N ALA A 262 -25.07 -9.52 16.68
CA ALA A 262 -25.19 -10.88 17.25
C ALA A 262 -25.14 -11.98 16.17
N SER A 263 -25.66 -11.72 14.97
CA SER A 263 -25.59 -12.69 13.86
C SER A 263 -24.17 -12.87 13.33
N VAL A 264 -23.37 -11.79 13.24
CA VAL A 264 -21.94 -11.92 12.90
C VAL A 264 -21.17 -12.60 14.02
N ALA A 265 -21.51 -12.33 15.29
CA ALA A 265 -20.92 -12.99 16.43
C ALA A 265 -21.16 -14.51 16.42
N ALA A 266 -22.39 -14.96 16.14
CA ALA A 266 -22.73 -16.38 16.05
C ALA A 266 -21.91 -17.11 14.96
N VAL A 267 -21.85 -16.53 13.75
CA VAL A 267 -21.07 -17.10 12.64
C VAL A 267 -19.56 -17.09 12.94
N LEU A 268 -19.06 -16.06 13.63
CA LEU A 268 -17.67 -16.04 14.11
C LEU A 268 -17.39 -17.13 15.14
N ASN A 269 -18.33 -17.37 16.06
CA ASN A 269 -18.19 -18.41 17.08
C ASN A 269 -18.06 -19.80 16.45
N GLU A 270 -18.93 -20.13 15.49
CA GLU A 270 -18.87 -21.37 14.70
C GLU A 270 -17.54 -21.49 13.95
N TYR A 271 -17.11 -20.43 13.26
CA TYR A 271 -15.81 -20.43 12.60
C TYR A 271 -14.65 -20.67 13.58
N ILE A 272 -14.62 -19.98 14.71
CA ILE A 272 -13.54 -20.09 15.71
C ILE A 272 -13.50 -21.50 16.32
N SER A 273 -14.66 -22.11 16.56
CA SER A 273 -14.78 -23.40 17.25
C SER A 273 -14.59 -24.59 16.29
N ASP A 274 -15.22 -24.56 15.11
CA ASP A 274 -15.41 -25.77 14.29
C ASP A 274 -14.56 -25.80 13.03
N HIS A 275 -14.18 -24.63 12.51
CA HIS A 275 -13.49 -24.52 11.22
C HIS A 275 -12.04 -24.07 11.35
N ARG A 276 -11.78 -23.06 12.19
CA ARG A 276 -10.46 -22.47 12.40
C ARG A 276 -9.44 -23.50 12.92
N PRO A 277 -9.75 -24.38 13.89
CA PRO A 277 -8.78 -25.35 14.39
C PRO A 277 -8.28 -26.30 13.29
N LYS A 278 -9.15 -26.64 12.33
CA LYS A 278 -8.83 -27.49 11.17
C LYS A 278 -7.90 -26.80 10.15
N LEU A 279 -7.71 -25.49 10.24
CA LEU A 279 -6.76 -24.73 9.42
C LEU A 279 -5.39 -24.53 10.10
N ILE A 280 -5.31 -24.78 11.41
CA ILE A 280 -4.06 -24.67 12.18
C ILE A 280 -3.24 -25.94 12.01
N LYS A 281 -1.91 -25.80 11.96
CA LYS A 281 -1.01 -26.95 12.00
C LYS A 281 -0.73 -27.33 13.46
N PRO A 282 -0.89 -28.60 13.88
CA PRO A 282 -0.79 -29.01 15.29
C PRO A 282 0.48 -28.54 16.02
N LYS A 283 1.63 -28.54 15.33
CA LYS A 283 2.94 -28.15 15.90
C LYS A 283 3.23 -26.65 15.83
N ARG A 284 2.26 -25.80 15.45
CA ARG A 284 2.44 -24.37 15.23
C ARG A 284 1.22 -23.58 15.70
N PRO A 285 1.11 -23.26 16.99
CA PRO A 285 0.01 -22.45 17.50
C PRO A 285 0.01 -21.07 16.82
N CYS A 286 -1.17 -20.56 16.52
CA CYS A 286 -1.37 -19.23 15.95
C CYS A 286 -2.55 -18.56 16.64
N THR A 287 -2.38 -17.32 17.11
CA THR A 287 -3.42 -16.52 17.77
C THR A 287 -4.21 -15.65 16.80
N ALA A 288 -3.82 -15.60 15.52
CA ALA A 288 -4.50 -14.77 14.52
C ALA A 288 -5.93 -15.26 14.27
N LEU A 289 -6.92 -14.37 14.26
CA LEU A 289 -8.32 -14.75 14.00
C LEU A 289 -8.47 -15.45 12.64
N PHE A 290 -7.88 -14.87 11.60
CA PHE A 290 -7.89 -15.43 10.24
C PHE A 290 -6.54 -16.05 9.88
N VAL A 291 -6.59 -17.31 9.46
CA VAL A 291 -5.40 -18.10 9.13
C VAL A 291 -5.38 -18.58 7.68
N SER A 292 -4.17 -18.78 7.20
CA SER A 292 -3.85 -19.31 5.87
C SER A 292 -3.97 -20.82 5.88
N SER A 293 -4.73 -21.37 4.94
CA SER A 293 -4.87 -22.82 4.76
C SER A 293 -3.57 -23.50 4.30
N ARG A 294 -2.61 -22.75 3.76
CA ARG A 294 -1.33 -23.30 3.26
C ARG A 294 -0.39 -23.69 4.39
N ASP A 295 -0.25 -22.82 5.38
CA ASP A 295 0.80 -22.91 6.40
C ASP A 295 0.30 -22.78 7.84
N GLY A 296 -1.01 -22.56 8.04
CA GLY A 296 -1.63 -22.38 9.36
C GLY A 296 -1.21 -21.09 10.06
N ARG A 297 -0.56 -20.17 9.34
CA ARG A 297 -0.11 -18.88 9.87
C ARG A 297 -1.15 -17.80 9.61
N ARG A 298 -0.93 -16.62 10.18
CA ARG A 298 -1.73 -15.42 9.93
C ARG A 298 -1.96 -15.20 8.43
N LEU A 299 -3.21 -14.92 8.06
CA LEU A 299 -3.57 -14.61 6.68
C LEU A 299 -2.82 -13.36 6.18
N SER A 300 -2.34 -13.36 4.94
CA SER A 300 -1.70 -12.17 4.37
C SER A 300 -2.73 -11.15 3.90
N ALA A 301 -2.42 -9.85 4.00
CA ALA A 301 -3.27 -8.79 3.44
C ALA A 301 -3.45 -8.92 1.91
N ARG A 302 -2.49 -9.56 1.22
CA ARG A 302 -2.59 -9.88 -0.22
C ARG A 302 -3.68 -10.91 -0.48
N THR A 303 -3.79 -11.94 0.37
CA THR A 303 -4.79 -13.00 0.25
C THR A 303 -6.21 -12.46 0.33
N VAL A 304 -6.46 -11.43 1.14
CA VAL A 304 -7.76 -10.73 1.18
C VAL A 304 -8.17 -10.23 -0.20
N ASN A 305 -7.26 -9.60 -0.95
CA ASN A 305 -7.59 -9.13 -2.31
C ASN A 305 -7.83 -10.30 -3.26
N THR A 306 -7.05 -11.39 -3.13
CA THR A 306 -7.25 -12.59 -3.94
C THR A 306 -8.63 -13.18 -3.72
N ILE A 307 -9.08 -13.29 -2.46
CA ILE A 307 -10.42 -13.80 -2.13
C ILE A 307 -11.50 -12.98 -2.85
N LEU A 308 -11.47 -11.64 -2.72
CA LEU A 308 -12.47 -10.77 -3.35
C LEU A 308 -12.44 -10.84 -4.87
N ARG A 309 -11.26 -10.94 -5.48
CA ARG A 309 -11.13 -11.11 -6.94
C ARG A 309 -11.66 -12.45 -7.42
N THR A 310 -11.41 -13.54 -6.68
CA THR A 310 -11.94 -14.86 -7.02
C THR A 310 -13.47 -14.87 -7.00
N VAL A 311 -14.09 -14.24 -5.99
CA VAL A 311 -15.56 -14.10 -5.93
C VAL A 311 -16.09 -13.20 -7.05
N ALA A 312 -15.45 -12.07 -7.32
CA ALA A 312 -15.86 -11.19 -8.42
C ALA A 312 -15.79 -11.90 -9.78
N ALA A 313 -14.76 -12.72 -9.99
CA ALA A 313 -14.61 -13.53 -11.20
C ALA A 313 -15.68 -14.62 -11.30
N SER A 314 -15.99 -15.33 -10.21
CA SER A 314 -17.03 -16.37 -10.23
C SER A 314 -18.44 -15.82 -10.47
N LEU A 315 -18.66 -14.53 -10.19
CA LEU A 315 -19.90 -13.82 -10.49
C LEU A 315 -20.00 -13.31 -11.94
N GLY A 316 -19.00 -13.55 -12.79
CA GLY A 316 -18.97 -12.99 -14.14
C GLY A 316 -18.79 -11.47 -14.16
N LEU A 317 -18.21 -10.91 -13.10
CA LEU A 317 -17.98 -9.47 -12.95
C LEU A 317 -16.46 -9.18 -12.96
N PRO A 318 -15.72 -9.44 -14.06
CA PRO A 318 -14.27 -9.20 -14.11
C PRO A 318 -13.95 -7.69 -13.95
N ASN A 319 -14.82 -6.81 -14.45
CA ASN A 319 -14.72 -5.36 -14.25
C ASN A 319 -15.13 -4.91 -12.83
N PHE A 320 -15.76 -5.77 -12.03
CA PHE A 320 -15.91 -5.53 -10.58
C PHE A 320 -14.61 -5.77 -9.82
N SER A 321 -13.68 -6.57 -10.32
CA SER A 321 -12.43 -6.90 -9.63
C SER A 321 -11.47 -5.70 -9.49
N THR A 322 -11.62 -4.69 -10.36
CA THR A 322 -10.94 -3.38 -10.28
C THR A 322 -11.66 -2.41 -9.34
N ARG A 323 -12.97 -2.62 -9.08
CA ARG A 323 -13.84 -1.72 -8.31
C ARG A 323 -14.02 -2.15 -6.85
N ILE A 324 -14.13 -3.44 -6.57
CA ILE A 324 -14.24 -4.02 -5.21
C ILE A 324 -12.88 -4.51 -4.75
N HIS A 325 -12.11 -3.55 -4.28
CA HIS A 325 -10.94 -3.79 -3.48
C HIS A 325 -11.32 -3.61 -1.99
N PRO A 326 -10.54 -4.05 -0.99
CA PRO A 326 -10.84 -3.83 0.43
C PRO A 326 -11.21 -2.40 0.83
N HIS A 327 -10.85 -1.40 0.02
CA HIS A 327 -11.30 -0.02 0.20
C HIS A 327 -12.77 0.22 -0.19
N GLY A 328 -13.25 -0.40 -1.28
CA GLY A 328 -14.66 -0.36 -1.69
C GLY A 328 -15.58 -1.05 -0.68
N LEU A 329 -15.16 -2.19 -0.09
CA LEU A 329 -15.90 -2.83 1.00
C LEU A 329 -16.01 -1.94 2.25
N ARG A 330 -14.92 -1.26 2.61
CA ARG A 330 -14.95 -0.30 3.72
C ARG A 330 -15.92 0.86 3.44
N ALA A 331 -15.92 1.40 2.22
CA ALA A 331 -16.86 2.46 1.82
C ALA A 331 -18.32 1.96 1.84
N THR A 332 -18.54 0.71 1.41
CA THR A 332 -19.83 0.01 1.51
C THR A 332 -20.33 -0.05 2.95
N GLY A 333 -19.50 -0.56 3.86
CA GLY A 333 -19.82 -0.63 5.28
C GLY A 333 -20.13 0.75 5.89
N ALA A 334 -19.37 1.78 5.52
CA ALA A 334 -19.60 3.15 5.99
C ALA A 334 -20.96 3.69 5.53
N ASN A 335 -21.34 3.43 4.27
CA ASN A 335 -22.65 3.81 3.74
C ASN A 335 -23.80 3.07 4.45
N ILE A 336 -23.63 1.79 4.77
CA ILE A 336 -24.61 1.00 5.53
C ILE A 336 -24.80 1.58 6.93
N ALA A 337 -23.69 1.85 7.64
CA ALA A 337 -23.73 2.42 8.98
C ALA A 337 -24.44 3.77 8.98
N ARG A 338 -24.15 4.63 8.00
CA ARG A 338 -24.81 5.93 7.81
C ARG A 338 -26.31 5.80 7.58
N LYS A 339 -26.74 4.93 6.65
CA LYS A 339 -28.17 4.68 6.38
C LYS A 339 -28.93 4.16 7.62
N LYS A 340 -28.30 3.26 8.40
CA LYS A 340 -28.89 2.77 9.66
C LYS A 340 -29.06 3.89 10.68
N PHE A 341 -28.07 4.77 10.79
CA PHE A 341 -28.14 5.93 11.69
C PHE A 341 -29.25 6.90 11.27
N GLU A 342 -29.30 7.29 9.99
CA GLU A 342 -30.34 8.16 9.44
C GLU A 342 -31.75 7.58 9.65
N LYS A 343 -31.93 6.27 9.44
CA LYS A 343 -33.21 5.59 9.69
C LYS A 343 -33.62 5.63 11.16
N LYS A 344 -32.68 5.37 12.10
CA LYS A 344 -32.94 5.45 13.54
C LYS A 344 -33.31 6.87 13.97
N TRP A 345 -32.60 7.87 13.45
CA TRP A 345 -32.86 9.27 13.77
C TRP A 345 -34.27 9.71 13.35
N ARG A 346 -34.71 9.34 12.13
CA ARG A 346 -36.08 9.55 11.60
C ARG A 346 -37.19 8.75 12.30
N GLN A 347 -36.85 7.81 13.16
CA GLN A 347 -37.82 7.05 13.95
C GLN A 347 -37.97 7.63 15.36
N GLN A 348 -37.05 8.51 15.77
CA GLN A 348 -37.00 9.14 17.09
C GLN A 348 -37.41 10.62 17.05
N HIS A 349 -37.49 11.20 15.85
CA HIS A 349 -37.95 12.54 15.52
C HIS A 349 -38.79 12.42 14.25
#